data_AF-A0AAV5KHJ8-F1
#
_entry.id   AF-A0AAV5KHJ8-F1
#
_cell.length_a   1.000
_cell.length_b   1.000
_cell.length_c   1.000
_cell.angle_alpha   90.00
_cell.angle_beta   90.00
_cell.angle_gamma   90.00
#
_symmetry.space_group_name_H-M   'P 1'
#
loop_
_entity.id
_entity.type
_entity.pdbx_description
1 polymer ?
#
loop_
_entity_poly.entity_id
_entity_poly.type
_entity_poly.pdbx_seq_one_letter_code
_entity_poly.pdbx_strand_id
1 'polypeptide(L)' 'MHPCKKICDITGFEAPYYDPRTNLRYANAEVFKLVRSLPNDHVQRYLALRNAAIVLK' A
#
# COMPACT_ATOMS: atom_id res chain seq x y z
N MET A 1 -16.08 18.09 -5.77
CA MET A 1 -14.89 17.42 -5.21
C MET A 1 -15.10 15.92 -5.40
N HIS A 2 -14.38 15.30 -6.32
CA HIS A 2 -14.49 13.84 -6.53
C HIS A 2 -13.50 13.14 -5.60
N PRO A 3 -13.87 12.01 -4.97
CA PRO A 3 -12.94 11.25 -4.15
C PRO A 3 -11.75 10.77 -4.99
N CYS A 4 -10.55 10.88 -4.44
CA CYS A 4 -9.35 10.39 -5.10
C CYS A 4 -9.46 8.88 -5.31
N LYS A 5 -9.10 8.40 -6.52
CA LYS A 5 -9.06 6.98 -6.81
C LYS A 5 -8.03 6.29 -5.91
N LYS A 6 -8.40 5.13 -5.37
CA LYS A 6 -7.48 4.29 -4.59
C LYS A 6 -6.65 3.48 -5.56
N ILE A 7 -5.35 3.74 -5.58
CA ILE A 7 -4.39 3.05 -6.44
C ILE A 7 -3.56 2.10 -5.59
N CYS A 8 -3.23 0.94 -6.16
CA CYS A 8 -2.35 -0.06 -5.57
C CYS A 8 -0.93 0.51 -5.47
N ASP A 9 -0.34 0.42 -4.28
CA ASP A 9 1.00 0.98 -4.04
C ASP A 9 2.12 0.20 -4.75
N ILE A 10 1.83 -0.99 -5.29
CA ILE A 10 2.80 -1.87 -5.96
C ILE A 10 2.61 -1.87 -7.49
N THR A 11 1.39 -2.08 -7.97
CA THR A 11 1.12 -2.29 -9.41
C THR A 11 0.58 -1.08 -10.14
N GLY A 12 0.08 -0.06 -9.43
CA GLY A 12 -0.56 1.10 -10.05
C GLY A 12 -2.00 0.88 -10.56
N PHE A 13 -2.56 -0.32 -10.41
CA PHE A 13 -3.98 -0.58 -10.71
C PHE A 13 -4.91 -0.04 -9.63
N GLU A 14 -6.20 0.04 -9.94
CA GLU A 14 -7.21 0.38 -8.93
C GLU A 14 -7.21 -0.65 -7.80
N ALA A 15 -7.10 -0.17 -6.56
CA ALA A 15 -7.02 -0.98 -5.36
C ALA A 15 -8.30 -0.81 -4.53
N PRO A 16 -9.25 -1.75 -4.63
CA PRO A 16 -10.44 -1.73 -3.79
C PRO A 16 -10.12 -2.11 -2.33
N TYR A 17 -8.98 -2.74 -2.07
CA TYR A 17 -8.61 -3.28 -0.76
C TYR A 17 -7.36 -2.62 -0.18
N TYR A 18 -7.22 -2.71 1.15
CA TYR A 18 -6.00 -2.36 1.89
C TYR A 18 -5.76 -3.36 3.02
N ASP A 19 -4.49 -3.51 3.39
CA ASP A 19 -4.08 -4.39 4.48
C ASP A 19 -3.95 -3.59 5.80
N PRO A 20 -4.69 -3.90 6.87
CA PRO A 20 -4.62 -3.14 8.13
C PRO A 20 -3.30 -3.28 8.87
N ARG A 21 -2.48 -4.31 8.56
CA ARG A 21 -1.17 -4.49 9.17
C ARG A 21 -0.11 -3.55 8.59
N THR A 22 -0.11 -3.38 7.27
CA THR A 22 0.91 -2.61 6.54
C THR A 22 0.38 -1.27 6.01
N ASN A 23 -0.93 -1.04 6.04
CA ASN A 23 -1.65 0.04 5.35
C ASN A 23 -1.48 0.09 3.83
N LEU A 24 -0.85 -0.91 3.20
CA LEU A 24 -0.71 -0.96 1.75
C LEU A 24 -2.03 -1.31 1.06
N ARG A 25 -2.27 -0.64 -0.07
CA ARG A 25 -3.41 -0.84 -0.96
C ARG A 25 -3.05 -1.87 -2.02
N TYR A 26 -3.94 -2.83 -2.25
CA TYR A 26 -3.73 -3.92 -3.20
C TYR A 26 -4.97 -4.18 -4.07
N ALA A 27 -4.73 -4.69 -5.28
CA ALA A 27 -5.78 -4.93 -6.27
C ALA A 27 -6.35 -6.36 -6.22
N ASN A 28 -5.52 -7.37 -5.91
CA ASN A 28 -5.90 -8.79 -5.97
C ASN A 28 -5.17 -9.65 -4.91
N ALA A 29 -5.54 -10.94 -4.86
CA ALA A 29 -4.99 -11.89 -3.89
C ALA A 29 -3.48 -12.17 -4.06
N GLU A 30 -2.96 -12.11 -5.29
CA GLU A 30 -1.53 -12.32 -5.55
C GLU A 30 -0.69 -11.18 -4.97
N VAL A 31 -1.14 -9.92 -5.17
CA VAL A 31 -0.49 -8.75 -4.56
C VAL A 31 -0.66 -8.80 -3.03
N PHE A 32 -1.77 -9.29 -2.50
CA PHE A 32 -1.93 -9.46 -1.05
C PHE A 32 -0.88 -10.41 -0.45
N LYS A 33 -0.61 -11.55 -1.09
CA LYS A 33 0.46 -12.48 -0.68
C LYS A 33 1.82 -11.80 -0.67
N LEU A 34 2.11 -11.00 -1.70
CA LEU A 34 3.34 -10.21 -1.79
C LEU A 34 3.42 -9.17 -0.66
N VAL A 35 2.36 -8.39 -0.43
CA VAL A 35 2.29 -7.39 0.65
C VAL A 35 2.61 -8.01 2.01
N ARG A 36 2.12 -9.24 2.27
CA ARG A 36 2.35 -9.95 3.53
C ARG A 36 3.75 -10.57 3.64
N SER A 37 4.47 -10.77 2.54
CA SER A 37 5.86 -11.23 2.55
C SER A 37 6.89 -10.11 2.57
N LEU A 38 6.48 -8.85 2.33
CA LEU A 38 7.38 -7.71 2.34
C LEU A 38 7.91 -7.39 3.74
N PRO A 39 9.21 -7.10 3.88
CA PRO A 39 9.77 -6.57 5.13
C PRO A 39 9.30 -5.13 5.37
N ASN A 40 9.30 -4.71 6.63
CA ASN A 40 8.74 -3.41 7.03
C ASN A 40 9.43 -2.20 6.36
N ASP A 41 10.74 -2.30 6.05
CA ASP A 41 11.46 -1.26 5.32
C ASP A 41 10.83 -0.98 3.94
N HIS A 42 10.53 -2.04 3.19
CA HIS A 42 9.88 -1.92 1.89
C HIS A 42 8.46 -1.35 2.02
N VAL A 43 7.72 -1.76 3.05
CA VAL A 43 6.40 -1.21 3.36
C VAL A 43 6.47 0.30 3.58
N GLN A 44 7.42 0.78 4.40
CA GLN A 44 7.60 2.21 4.63
C GLN A 44 8.01 2.95 3.36
N ARG A 45 8.86 2.36 2.51
CA ARG A 45 9.23 2.95 1.22
C ARG A 45 8.02 3.11 0.29
N TYR A 46 7.17 2.10 0.17
CA TYR A 46 5.93 2.20 -0.62
C TYR A 46 4.95 3.22 -0.04
N LEU A 47 4.79 3.25 1.29
CA LEU A 47 3.96 4.26 1.96
C LEU A 47 4.49 5.68 1.76
N ALA A 48 5.82 5.87 1.73
CA ALA A 48 6.46 7.16 1.54
C ALA A 48 6.14 7.77 0.17
N LEU A 49 6.02 6.94 -0.88
CA LEU A 49 5.66 7.39 -2.23
C LEU A 49 4.30 8.11 -2.27
N ARG A 50 3.39 7.79 -1.35
CA ARG A 50 2.08 8.45 -1.22
C ARG A 50 1.96 9.34 0.03
N ASN A 51 3.08 9.71 0.65
CA ASN A 51 3.13 10.50 1.89
C ASN A 51 2.37 9.86 3.09
N ALA A 52 2.41 8.54 3.22
CA ALA A 52 1.77 7.79 4.30
C ALA A 52 2.74 7.02 5.20
N ALA A 53 4.06 7.22 5.03
CA ALA A 53 5.07 6.59 5.88
C ALA A 53 5.05 7.16 7.29
N ILE A 54 5.26 6.31 8.29
CA ILE A 54 5.32 6.70 9.69
C ILE A 54 6.79 6.83 10.06
N VAL A 55 7.25 8.07 10.27
CA VAL A 55 8.59 8.36 10.79
C VAL A 55 8.45 8.62 12.28
N LEU A 56 8.90 7.66 13.10
CA LEU A 56 9.04 7.88 14.54
C LEU A 56 10.29 8.76 14.76
N LYS A 57 10.13 9.86 15.50
CA LYS A 57 11.18 10.82 15.85
C LYS A 57 11.41 10.83 17.35
#